data_AF-A0A934R7D7-F1
#
_entry.id   AF-A0A934R7D7-F1
#
_cell.length_a   1.000
_cell.length_b   1.000
_cell.length_c   1.000
_cell.angle_alpha   90.00
_cell.angle_beta   90.00
_cell.angle_gamma   90.00
#
_symmetry.space_group_name_H-M   'P 1'
#
loop_
_entity.id
_entity.type
_entity.pdbx_description
1 polymer ?
#
loop_
_entity_poly.entity_id
_entity_poly.type
_entity_poly.pdbx_seq_one_letter_code
_entity_poly.pdbx_strand_id
1 'polypeptide(L)'
;MKTRILLTTAAALSICNLSAYDLHEWGTFTTVAGSDGVLLTGLEREEEALPSYVRHHPGFMNHHPAFANVFMKRMPVPARNVKVKMETPVIYFHSDEAFTAKVKVGFEGGTISQWYPERSGGESIRFPDPGSAAGPRYLDFAKPYTGSIEWEIDVLSPEESRETILFKSEDLLQWTRARIPEANVVRDSSGATEGFLFYRGLGSFTPGLTTRVSQDETLSLTNDTEGAIPYLLIYERQANGTHWWTEHKGLAKGETIRFSEADLSREGKGTFDSELYLSLSRNLAQQGLLKSESRAMVETWWKSYFAAPGLRVFWVLPDARTEAILPLEVSPAPEKTVRVLVGRSEIIRPRQEALWLSQANSKDDNEKNAWNMLTLSDRFGAAYLERVQALQQQAKH
;
A
#
# COMPACT_ATOMS: atom_id res chain seq x y z
N MET A 1 65.34 -22.91 -40.23
CA MET A 1 64.36 -21.89 -39.77
C MET A 1 62.99 -22.24 -40.33
N LYS A 2 62.07 -22.75 -39.50
CA LYS A 2 60.66 -22.96 -39.86
C LYS A 2 59.82 -22.16 -38.87
N THR A 3 59.36 -21.00 -39.29
CA THR A 3 58.47 -20.14 -38.51
C THR A 3 57.05 -20.65 -38.70
N ARG A 4 56.44 -21.24 -37.65
CA ARG A 4 55.00 -21.51 -37.60
C ARG A 4 54.33 -20.33 -36.90
N ILE A 5 53.48 -19.63 -37.64
CA ILE A 5 52.61 -18.57 -37.16
C ILE A 5 51.48 -19.23 -36.37
N LEU A 6 51.36 -18.92 -35.08
CA LEU A 6 50.17 -19.22 -34.29
C LEU A 6 49.08 -18.22 -34.70
N LEU A 7 47.98 -18.70 -35.28
CA LEU A 7 46.72 -17.95 -35.29
C LEU A 7 46.06 -18.12 -33.94
N THR A 8 46.03 -17.07 -33.14
CA THR A 8 45.14 -16.95 -31.98
C THR A 8 43.77 -16.48 -32.46
N THR A 9 42.79 -17.38 -32.46
CA THR A 9 41.37 -17.05 -32.59
C THR A 9 40.91 -16.30 -31.35
N ALA A 10 40.70 -14.99 -31.46
CA ALA A 10 40.00 -14.22 -30.45
C ALA A 10 38.51 -14.56 -30.51
N ALA A 11 38.02 -15.30 -29.52
CA ALA A 11 36.60 -15.43 -29.29
C ALA A 11 36.08 -14.08 -28.78
N ALA A 12 35.35 -13.35 -29.62
CA ALA A 12 34.57 -12.21 -29.17
C ALA A 12 33.48 -12.73 -28.24
N LEU A 13 33.65 -12.57 -26.92
CA LEU A 13 32.51 -12.61 -26.02
C LEU A 13 31.61 -11.45 -26.44
N SER A 14 30.46 -11.77 -27.01
CA SER A 14 29.37 -10.82 -27.16
C SER A 14 28.96 -10.45 -25.73
N ILE A 15 29.47 -9.33 -25.23
CA ILE A 15 28.89 -8.67 -24.08
C ILE A 15 27.49 -8.29 -24.57
N CYS A 16 26.45 -9.00 -24.12
CA CYS A 16 25.11 -8.45 -24.19
C CYS A 16 25.21 -7.08 -23.54
N ASN A 17 25.06 -6.02 -24.32
CA ASN A 17 24.65 -4.75 -23.75
C ASN A 17 23.30 -5.06 -23.09
N LEU A 18 23.30 -5.29 -21.77
CA LEU A 18 22.08 -5.24 -20.98
C LEU A 18 21.45 -3.89 -21.33
N SER A 19 20.18 -3.88 -21.73
CA SER A 19 19.44 -2.64 -21.88
C SER A 19 19.59 -1.86 -20.57
N ALA A 20 20.17 -0.66 -20.65
CA ALA A 20 20.16 0.26 -19.54
C ALA A 20 18.71 0.67 -19.31
N TYR A 21 18.20 0.47 -18.10
CA TYR A 21 16.84 0.86 -17.74
C TYR A 21 16.75 1.23 -16.26
N ASP A 22 15.79 2.11 -15.96
CA ASP A 22 15.42 2.48 -14.60
C ASP A 22 14.15 1.73 -14.20
N LEU A 23 14.14 1.26 -12.96
CA LEU A 23 12.97 0.63 -12.34
C LEU A 23 12.48 1.50 -11.20
N HIS A 24 11.21 1.87 -11.26
CA HIS A 24 10.59 2.75 -10.28
C HIS A 24 9.42 2.03 -9.61
N GLU A 25 9.40 2.03 -8.28
CA GLU A 25 8.33 1.47 -7.48
C GLU A 25 7.78 2.54 -6.53
N TRP A 26 6.46 2.60 -6.42
CA TRP A 26 5.81 3.30 -5.32
C TRP A 26 4.61 2.52 -4.81
N GLY A 27 4.25 2.71 -3.55
CA GLY A 27 3.13 2.02 -2.91
C GLY A 27 2.86 2.52 -1.49
N THR A 28 1.84 1.96 -0.84
CA THR A 28 1.43 2.40 0.51
C THR A 28 1.29 1.25 1.49
N PHE A 29 1.75 1.42 2.73
CA PHE A 29 1.37 0.59 3.87
C PHE A 29 0.41 1.33 4.79
N THR A 30 -0.82 0.84 4.94
CA THR A 30 -1.82 1.42 5.82
C THR A 30 -1.83 0.70 7.17
N THR A 31 -1.87 1.46 8.26
CA THR A 31 -2.05 0.97 9.64
C THR A 31 -3.10 1.79 10.37
N VAL A 32 -3.77 1.21 11.36
CA VAL A 32 -4.65 1.94 12.29
C VAL A 32 -4.10 1.80 13.71
N ALA A 33 -3.95 2.90 14.43
CA ALA A 33 -3.46 2.93 15.80
C ALA A 33 -4.46 3.60 16.75
N GLY A 34 -4.58 3.04 17.96
CA GLY A 34 -5.23 3.74 19.08
C GLY A 34 -4.39 4.92 19.58
N SER A 35 -4.99 5.74 20.45
CA SER A 35 -4.31 6.92 21.04
C SER A 35 -3.05 6.55 21.85
N ASP A 36 -2.96 5.32 22.35
CA ASP A 36 -1.82 4.76 23.08
C ASP A 36 -0.69 4.24 22.16
N GLY A 37 -0.90 4.26 20.85
CA GLY A 37 0.04 3.77 19.84
C GLY A 37 0.03 2.27 19.63
N VAL A 38 -0.95 1.54 20.17
CA VAL A 38 -1.16 0.14 19.84
C VAL A 38 -1.73 0.03 18.42
N LEU A 39 -1.04 -0.71 17.56
CA LEU A 39 -1.55 -1.07 16.23
C LEU A 39 -2.72 -2.06 16.37
N LEU A 40 -3.82 -1.72 15.73
CA LEU A 40 -5.06 -2.48 15.73
C LEU A 40 -5.11 -3.42 14.52
N THR A 41 -5.89 -4.48 14.66
CA THR A 41 -6.19 -5.42 13.57
C THR A 41 -7.46 -5.02 12.82
N GLY A 42 -7.95 -5.87 11.91
CA GLY A 42 -9.19 -5.63 11.17
C GLY A 42 -9.00 -4.90 9.84
N LEU A 43 -7.77 -4.85 9.32
CA LEU A 43 -7.43 -4.21 8.05
C LEU A 43 -7.66 -5.09 6.81
N GLU A 44 -8.24 -6.28 6.95
CA GLU A 44 -8.56 -7.17 5.83
C GLU A 44 -9.72 -6.69 4.93
N ARG A 45 -10.48 -5.66 5.36
CA ARG A 45 -11.59 -5.11 4.58
C ARG A 45 -11.06 -4.21 3.46
N GLU A 46 -11.39 -4.51 2.21
CA GLU A 46 -11.01 -3.70 1.05
C GLU A 46 -11.60 -2.28 1.12
N GLU A 47 -10.79 -1.25 0.85
CA GLU A 47 -11.24 0.16 0.86
C GLU A 47 -11.64 0.62 -0.54
N GLU A 48 -10.84 0.24 -1.55
CA GLU A 48 -11.11 0.51 -2.96
C GLU A 48 -11.25 -0.80 -3.74
N ALA A 49 -12.26 -0.81 -4.62
CA ALA A 49 -12.42 -1.89 -5.58
C ALA A 49 -11.22 -1.90 -6.56
N LEU A 50 -10.91 -3.07 -7.07
CA LEU A 50 -9.97 -3.30 -8.15
C LEU A 50 -10.75 -3.71 -9.40
N PRO A 51 -10.23 -3.43 -10.60
CA PRO A 51 -10.83 -3.94 -11.82
C PRO A 51 -11.04 -5.46 -11.75
N SER A 52 -12.09 -5.96 -12.41
CA SER A 52 -12.47 -7.37 -12.36
C SER A 52 -11.41 -8.32 -12.95
N TYR A 53 -10.55 -7.82 -13.84
CA TYR A 53 -9.47 -8.58 -14.46
C TYR A 53 -8.23 -8.76 -13.57
N VAL A 54 -8.15 -8.02 -12.45
CA VAL A 54 -7.05 -8.17 -11.48
C VAL A 54 -7.11 -9.58 -10.88
N ARG A 55 -5.97 -10.26 -10.84
CA ARG A 55 -5.87 -11.61 -10.29
C ARG A 55 -5.84 -11.56 -8.78
N HIS A 56 -6.30 -12.63 -8.15
CA HIS A 56 -6.29 -12.74 -6.69
C HIS A 56 -6.24 -14.21 -6.27
N HIS A 57 -5.77 -14.47 -5.05
CA HIS A 57 -5.92 -15.79 -4.46
C HIS A 57 -7.41 -16.11 -4.18
N PRO A 58 -7.81 -17.39 -4.17
CA PRO A 58 -9.16 -17.78 -3.80
C PRO A 58 -9.56 -17.18 -2.45
N GLY A 59 -10.79 -16.68 -2.31
CA GLY A 59 -11.27 -16.08 -1.06
C GLY A 59 -10.97 -14.58 -0.88
N PHE A 60 -9.99 -14.04 -1.62
CA PHE A 60 -9.86 -12.59 -1.82
C PHE A 60 -10.84 -12.13 -2.90
N MET A 61 -11.27 -10.87 -2.83
CA MET A 61 -12.22 -10.29 -3.78
C MET A 61 -11.72 -8.93 -4.26
N ASN A 62 -11.99 -8.60 -5.52
CA ASN A 62 -11.66 -7.29 -6.09
C ASN A 62 -12.69 -6.21 -5.75
N HIS A 63 -13.73 -6.51 -4.96
CA HIS A 63 -14.80 -5.56 -4.65
C HIS A 63 -15.24 -5.68 -3.20
N HIS A 64 -15.58 -4.55 -2.57
CA HIS A 64 -16.24 -4.55 -1.26
C HIS A 64 -17.62 -5.22 -1.40
N PRO A 65 -17.94 -6.27 -0.63
CA PRO A 65 -19.27 -6.85 -0.63
C PRO A 65 -20.21 -5.88 0.09
N ALA A 66 -20.65 -4.81 -0.58
CA ALA A 66 -21.59 -3.85 0.02
C ALA A 66 -22.86 -4.58 0.49
N PHE A 67 -23.26 -5.65 -0.21
CA PHE A 67 -24.29 -6.59 0.22
C PHE A 67 -23.99 -7.95 -0.40
N ALA A 68 -23.12 -8.76 0.22
CA ALA A 68 -23.13 -10.18 -0.09
C ALA A 68 -24.50 -10.71 0.36
N ASN A 69 -25.41 -10.90 -0.60
CA ASN A 69 -26.70 -11.55 -0.38
C ASN A 69 -26.48 -12.76 0.54
N VAL A 70 -27.14 -12.76 1.70
CA VAL A 70 -27.09 -13.82 2.73
C VAL A 70 -27.44 -15.22 2.15
N PHE A 71 -27.94 -15.28 0.92
CA PHE A 71 -28.28 -16.48 0.16
C PHE A 71 -27.20 -16.98 -0.82
N MET A 72 -26.08 -16.27 -1.02
CA MET A 72 -24.97 -16.77 -1.85
C MET A 72 -24.01 -17.64 -1.03
N LYS A 73 -23.90 -18.93 -1.42
CA LYS A 73 -22.98 -19.95 -0.87
C LYS A 73 -21.47 -19.70 -1.12
N ARG A 74 -21.05 -18.44 -1.34
CA ARG A 74 -19.64 -18.05 -1.38
C ARG A 74 -19.40 -17.07 -0.23
N MET A 75 -19.22 -17.64 0.95
CA MET A 75 -18.81 -16.86 2.11
C MET A 75 -17.38 -16.33 1.86
N PRO A 76 -17.11 -15.02 2.01
CA PRO A 76 -15.74 -14.54 2.14
C PRO A 76 -15.17 -15.19 3.41
N VAL A 77 -14.11 -15.99 3.29
CA VAL A 77 -13.43 -16.55 4.47
C VAL A 77 -11.93 -16.33 4.31
N PRO A 78 -11.29 -15.65 5.29
CA PRO A 78 -10.62 -14.38 5.03
C PRO A 78 -9.21 -14.33 5.66
N ALA A 79 -8.61 -13.16 5.75
CA ALA A 79 -7.52 -12.92 6.68
C ALA A 79 -8.07 -12.44 8.04
N ARG A 80 -7.34 -12.72 9.13
CA ARG A 80 -7.57 -12.20 10.48
C ARG A 80 -6.27 -11.70 11.06
N ASN A 81 -6.37 -10.87 12.10
CA ASN A 81 -5.23 -10.29 12.80
C ASN A 81 -4.32 -9.46 11.88
N VAL A 82 -4.89 -8.90 10.79
CA VAL A 82 -4.19 -8.06 9.83
C VAL A 82 -4.00 -6.67 10.43
N LYS A 83 -2.75 -6.27 10.63
CA LYS A 83 -2.38 -4.94 11.16
C LYS A 83 -1.92 -3.97 10.08
N VAL A 84 -1.47 -4.51 8.95
CA VAL A 84 -0.95 -3.73 7.82
C VAL A 84 -1.66 -4.15 6.56
N LYS A 85 -2.12 -3.17 5.80
CA LYS A 85 -2.57 -3.38 4.43
C LYS A 85 -1.61 -2.71 3.46
N MET A 86 -1.06 -3.46 2.52
CA MET A 86 -0.25 -2.93 1.44
C MET A 86 -1.17 -2.58 0.26
N GLU A 87 -1.36 -1.29 0.01
CA GLU A 87 -2.26 -0.74 -0.99
C GLU A 87 -1.47 -0.16 -2.17
N THR A 88 -1.87 -0.57 -3.37
CA THR A 88 -1.42 -0.06 -4.67
C THR A 88 0.09 0.09 -4.86
N PRO A 89 0.94 -0.88 -4.51
CA PRO A 89 2.28 -0.87 -5.06
C PRO A 89 2.25 -1.15 -6.57
N VAL A 90 2.91 -0.28 -7.32
CA VAL A 90 3.13 -0.44 -8.76
C VAL A 90 4.62 -0.33 -9.07
N ILE A 91 5.06 -1.11 -10.07
CA ILE A 91 6.42 -1.07 -10.60
C ILE A 91 6.37 -0.64 -12.07
N TYR A 92 7.10 0.43 -12.40
CA TYR A 92 7.33 0.90 -13.75
C TYR A 92 8.72 0.51 -14.24
N PHE A 93 8.82 0.37 -15.56
CA PHE A 93 10.07 0.27 -16.28
C PHE A 93 10.23 1.51 -17.16
N HIS A 94 11.44 2.05 -17.21
CA HIS A 94 11.83 3.16 -18.07
C HIS A 94 13.08 2.74 -18.86
N SER A 95 12.88 2.33 -20.12
CA SER A 95 13.91 1.82 -21.02
C SER A 95 13.69 2.31 -22.45
N ASP A 96 14.79 2.56 -23.15
CA ASP A 96 14.77 2.92 -24.57
C ASP A 96 14.61 1.70 -25.50
N GLU A 97 14.82 0.48 -24.98
CA GLU A 97 14.79 -0.76 -25.75
C GLU A 97 13.80 -1.78 -25.17
N ALA A 98 13.27 -2.65 -26.02
CA ALA A 98 12.46 -3.78 -25.57
C ALA A 98 13.35 -4.89 -24.99
N PHE A 99 12.91 -5.52 -23.90
CA PHE A 99 13.62 -6.64 -23.29
C PHE A 99 12.68 -7.50 -22.42
N THR A 100 13.10 -8.71 -22.08
CA THR A 100 12.38 -9.55 -21.12
C THR A 100 12.94 -9.34 -19.71
N ALA A 101 12.06 -9.08 -18.74
CA ALA A 101 12.44 -8.92 -17.34
C ALA A 101 11.88 -10.06 -16.48
N LYS A 102 12.66 -10.48 -15.50
CA LYS A 102 12.25 -11.31 -14.37
C LYS A 102 12.22 -10.44 -13.13
N VAL A 103 11.08 -10.37 -12.47
CA VAL A 103 10.88 -9.57 -11.25
C VAL A 103 10.40 -10.50 -10.15
N LYS A 104 11.03 -10.45 -8.98
CA LYS A 104 10.59 -11.12 -7.78
C LYS A 104 10.48 -10.12 -6.64
N VAL A 105 9.32 -10.12 -5.99
CA VAL A 105 9.05 -9.32 -4.80
C VAL A 105 8.74 -10.27 -3.66
N GLY A 106 9.50 -10.20 -2.57
CA GLY A 106 9.17 -10.83 -1.30
C GLY A 106 8.21 -9.97 -0.46
N PHE A 107 7.52 -10.56 0.50
CA PHE A 107 6.74 -9.81 1.49
C PHE A 107 6.91 -10.41 2.89
N GLU A 108 7.87 -9.89 3.63
CA GLU A 108 8.19 -10.34 4.99
C GLU A 108 7.15 -9.83 6.00
N GLY A 109 6.52 -10.76 6.72
CA GLY A 109 5.39 -10.48 7.60
C GLY A 109 4.05 -10.35 6.89
N GLY A 110 3.97 -10.72 5.60
CA GLY A 110 2.81 -10.51 4.75
C GLY A 110 2.54 -11.60 3.71
N THR A 111 1.47 -11.42 2.96
CA THR A 111 1.06 -12.22 1.80
C THR A 111 0.66 -11.29 0.66
N ILE A 112 0.98 -11.66 -0.58
CA ILE A 112 0.48 -11.01 -1.79
C ILE A 112 -0.89 -11.60 -2.11
N SER A 113 -1.94 -10.79 -1.98
CA SER A 113 -3.33 -11.23 -2.13
C SER A 113 -3.90 -11.02 -3.53
N GLN A 114 -3.51 -9.93 -4.20
CA GLN A 114 -3.96 -9.59 -5.55
C GLN A 114 -2.80 -9.07 -6.40
N TRP A 115 -2.87 -9.27 -7.73
CA TRP A 115 -1.82 -8.86 -8.67
C TRP A 115 -2.34 -8.69 -10.11
N TYR A 116 -1.60 -7.94 -10.91
CA TYR A 116 -1.81 -7.83 -12.35
C TYR A 116 -0.51 -7.32 -13.00
N PRO A 117 -0.10 -7.76 -14.20
CA PRO A 117 -0.69 -8.79 -15.06
C PRO A 117 -0.43 -10.22 -14.51
N GLU A 118 -0.66 -11.27 -15.30
CA GLU A 118 -0.46 -12.66 -14.85
C GLU A 118 0.98 -12.88 -14.37
N ARG A 119 1.11 -13.58 -13.24
CA ARG A 119 2.40 -13.85 -12.62
C ARG A 119 2.98 -15.16 -13.15
N SER A 120 4.30 -15.26 -13.14
CA SER A 120 5.04 -16.49 -13.49
C SER A 120 5.25 -17.43 -12.30
N GLY A 121 5.23 -16.89 -11.07
CA GLY A 121 5.57 -17.64 -9.86
C GLY A 121 5.26 -16.89 -8.56
N GLY A 122 5.83 -17.37 -7.46
CA GLY A 122 5.61 -16.85 -6.09
C GLY A 122 4.67 -17.71 -5.25
N GLU A 123 4.09 -17.13 -4.21
CA GLU A 123 3.33 -17.86 -3.20
C GLU A 123 2.04 -18.49 -3.74
N SER A 124 1.51 -19.47 -3.02
CA SER A 124 0.25 -20.12 -3.36
C SER A 124 -0.55 -20.38 -2.10
N ILE A 125 -1.63 -19.62 -1.95
CA ILE A 125 -2.56 -19.80 -0.84
C ILE A 125 -3.63 -20.81 -1.26
N ARG A 126 -3.61 -22.00 -0.64
CA ARG A 126 -4.62 -23.04 -0.85
C ARG A 126 -5.50 -23.13 0.39
N PHE A 127 -6.78 -22.79 0.22
CA PHE A 127 -7.78 -23.04 1.25
C PHE A 127 -8.33 -24.46 1.11
N PRO A 128 -8.64 -25.15 2.22
CA PRO A 128 -9.28 -26.46 2.16
C PRO A 128 -10.63 -26.41 1.43
N ASP A 129 -10.95 -27.47 0.68
CA ASP A 129 -12.22 -27.55 -0.05
C ASP A 129 -13.43 -27.43 0.90
N PRO A 130 -14.54 -26.80 0.44
CA PRO A 130 -15.79 -26.77 1.19
C PRO A 130 -16.26 -28.20 1.51
N GLY A 131 -16.21 -28.58 2.80
CA GLY A 131 -16.62 -29.92 3.27
C GLY A 131 -15.48 -30.80 3.78
N SER A 132 -14.23 -30.38 3.63
CA SER A 132 -13.10 -31.06 4.29
C SER A 132 -13.09 -30.79 5.80
N ALA A 133 -12.71 -31.80 6.59
CA ALA A 133 -12.50 -31.70 8.04
C ALA A 133 -11.13 -31.08 8.41
N ALA A 134 -10.36 -30.64 7.41
CA ALA A 134 -8.96 -30.25 7.57
C ALA A 134 -8.79 -28.73 7.55
N GLY A 135 -8.43 -28.15 8.69
CA GLY A 135 -7.78 -26.84 8.78
C GLY A 135 -8.68 -25.59 8.78
N PRO A 136 -8.16 -24.44 9.27
CA PRO A 136 -8.85 -23.17 9.25
C PRO A 136 -9.06 -22.70 7.81
N ARG A 137 -10.25 -22.18 7.51
CA ARG A 137 -10.60 -21.58 6.20
C ARG A 137 -10.14 -20.11 6.08
N TYR A 138 -9.08 -19.72 6.80
CA TYR A 138 -8.64 -18.33 6.92
C TYR A 138 -7.11 -18.23 7.08
N LEU A 139 -6.54 -17.09 6.69
CA LEU A 139 -5.16 -16.71 7.01
C LEU A 139 -5.14 -16.04 8.38
N ASP A 140 -4.23 -16.46 9.25
CA ASP A 140 -4.14 -15.95 10.62
C ASP A 140 -2.79 -15.29 10.87
N PHE A 141 -2.76 -13.97 10.72
CA PHE A 141 -1.56 -13.17 10.90
C PHE A 141 -1.11 -12.99 12.37
N ALA A 142 -1.72 -13.72 13.31
CA ALA A 142 -1.09 -13.97 14.61
C ALA A 142 0.18 -14.84 14.48
N LYS A 143 0.36 -15.53 13.34
CA LYS A 143 1.57 -16.28 13.00
C LYS A 143 2.38 -15.51 11.96
N PRO A 144 3.72 -15.67 11.93
CA PRO A 144 4.54 -15.11 10.85
C PRO A 144 4.13 -15.66 9.48
N TYR A 145 4.16 -14.79 8.47
CA TYR A 145 3.95 -15.13 7.05
C TYR A 145 5.07 -14.49 6.23
N THR A 146 5.56 -15.19 5.22
CA THR A 146 6.50 -14.67 4.23
C THR A 146 5.94 -14.98 2.85
N GLY A 147 5.41 -13.94 2.22
CA GLY A 147 4.80 -13.99 0.90
C GLY A 147 5.82 -13.72 -0.21
N SER A 148 5.41 -13.95 -1.45
CA SER A 148 6.19 -13.56 -2.62
C SER A 148 5.37 -13.59 -3.90
N ILE A 149 5.81 -12.82 -4.89
CA ILE A 149 5.29 -12.84 -6.25
C ILE A 149 6.42 -12.73 -7.26
N GLU A 150 6.29 -13.43 -8.39
CA GLU A 150 7.30 -13.44 -9.44
C GLU A 150 6.66 -13.25 -10.82
N TRP A 151 7.27 -12.41 -11.67
CA TRP A 151 6.90 -12.20 -13.07
C TRP A 151 8.05 -12.53 -14.00
N GLU A 152 7.70 -13.05 -15.17
CA GLU A 152 8.52 -13.08 -16.37
C GLU A 152 7.67 -12.40 -17.45
N ILE A 153 8.09 -11.20 -17.85
CA ILE A 153 7.32 -10.29 -18.71
C ILE A 153 8.19 -9.73 -19.82
N ASP A 154 7.57 -9.33 -20.92
CA ASP A 154 8.21 -8.48 -21.92
C ASP A 154 7.98 -7.00 -21.53
N VAL A 155 9.04 -6.23 -21.41
CA VAL A 155 9.01 -4.77 -21.41
C VAL A 155 9.08 -4.31 -22.87
N LEU A 156 8.05 -3.62 -23.34
CA LEU A 156 7.95 -3.16 -24.73
C LEU A 156 8.78 -1.89 -24.95
N SER A 157 9.24 -1.66 -26.18
CA SER A 157 9.93 -0.42 -26.53
C SER A 157 9.03 0.82 -26.35
N PRO A 158 9.57 2.04 -26.26
CA PRO A 158 8.77 3.25 -26.22
C PRO A 158 7.86 3.45 -27.43
N GLU A 159 8.22 2.91 -28.60
CA GLU A 159 7.37 2.94 -29.80
C GLU A 159 6.17 2.01 -29.65
N GLU A 160 6.41 0.74 -29.33
CA GLU A 160 5.35 -0.24 -29.11
C GLU A 160 4.42 0.15 -27.95
N SER A 161 4.99 0.73 -26.88
CA SER A 161 4.24 1.19 -25.71
C SER A 161 3.22 2.28 -26.08
N ARG A 162 3.58 3.23 -26.96
CA ARG A 162 2.68 4.31 -27.42
C ARG A 162 1.54 3.81 -28.30
N GLU A 163 1.79 2.76 -29.08
CA GLU A 163 0.77 2.15 -29.95
C GLU A 163 -0.11 1.13 -29.19
N THR A 164 0.31 0.69 -28.01
CA THR A 164 -0.43 -0.30 -27.23
C THR A 164 -1.66 0.31 -26.54
N ILE A 165 -2.82 -0.29 -26.79
CA ILE A 165 -4.08 0.10 -26.15
C ILE A 165 -4.11 -0.50 -24.73
N LEU A 166 -4.02 0.35 -23.71
CA LEU A 166 -4.16 -0.06 -22.30
C LEU A 166 -5.59 -0.01 -21.77
N PHE A 167 -6.51 0.63 -22.52
CA PHE A 167 -7.91 0.78 -22.13
C PHE A 167 -8.60 -0.57 -21.95
N LYS A 168 -9.26 -0.74 -20.81
CA LYS A 168 -10.13 -1.89 -20.51
C LYS A 168 -11.47 -1.37 -20.04
N SER A 169 -12.58 -1.95 -20.49
CA SER A 169 -13.94 -1.46 -20.18
C SER A 169 -14.28 -1.49 -18.70
N GLU A 170 -13.60 -2.34 -17.92
CA GLU A 170 -13.78 -2.51 -16.48
C GLU A 170 -12.80 -1.65 -15.65
N ASP A 171 -12.04 -0.77 -16.30
CA ASP A 171 -11.13 0.14 -15.62
C ASP A 171 -11.85 1.00 -14.57
N LEU A 172 -11.24 1.08 -13.39
CA LEU A 172 -11.67 1.97 -12.33
C LEU A 172 -10.79 3.23 -12.32
N LEU A 173 -11.36 4.36 -11.90
CA LEU A 173 -10.68 5.67 -11.97
C LEU A 173 -9.34 5.69 -11.21
N GLN A 174 -9.27 5.03 -10.06
CA GLN A 174 -8.03 4.89 -9.28
C GLN A 174 -6.98 4.03 -9.99
N TRP A 175 -7.40 3.05 -10.79
CA TRP A 175 -6.48 2.20 -11.56
C TRP A 175 -5.84 2.98 -12.70
N THR A 176 -6.65 3.74 -13.44
CA THR A 176 -6.17 4.49 -14.60
C THR A 176 -5.24 5.64 -14.23
N ARG A 177 -5.37 6.20 -13.02
CA ARG A 177 -4.47 7.25 -12.50
C ARG A 177 -3.04 6.77 -12.29
N ALA A 178 -2.82 5.47 -12.09
CA ALA A 178 -1.48 4.91 -12.01
C ALA A 178 -0.83 4.72 -13.40
N ARG A 179 -1.56 4.87 -14.51
CA ARG A 179 -0.95 4.83 -15.84
C ARG A 179 -0.32 6.17 -16.15
N ILE A 180 0.99 6.15 -16.38
CA ILE A 180 1.76 7.32 -16.81
C ILE A 180 2.28 7.10 -18.24
N PRO A 181 2.36 8.16 -19.07
CA PRO A 181 2.78 8.02 -20.47
C PRO A 181 4.27 7.68 -20.62
N GLU A 182 5.10 7.97 -19.62
CA GLU A 182 6.55 7.74 -19.70
C GLU A 182 6.96 6.28 -19.46
N ALA A 183 6.14 5.49 -18.75
CA ALA A 183 6.47 4.11 -18.43
C ALA A 183 6.32 3.20 -19.66
N ASN A 184 7.26 2.25 -19.82
CA ASN A 184 7.11 1.18 -20.79
C ASN A 184 5.92 0.29 -20.44
N VAL A 185 5.21 -0.17 -21.47
CA VAL A 185 4.19 -1.19 -21.32
C VAL A 185 4.84 -2.53 -21.06
N VAL A 186 4.31 -3.28 -20.10
CA VAL A 186 4.66 -4.67 -19.86
C VAL A 186 3.62 -5.60 -20.48
N ARG A 187 4.06 -6.77 -20.95
CA ARG A 187 3.20 -7.83 -21.49
C ARG A 187 3.51 -9.15 -20.82
N ASP A 188 2.49 -9.82 -20.31
CA ASP A 188 2.63 -11.15 -19.71
C ASP A 188 2.59 -12.29 -20.76
N SER A 189 2.81 -13.51 -20.31
CA SER A 189 2.79 -14.73 -21.15
C SER A 189 1.42 -15.05 -21.75
N SER A 190 0.34 -14.48 -21.23
CA SER A 190 -1.02 -14.59 -21.79
C SER A 190 -1.32 -13.52 -22.85
N GLY A 191 -0.40 -12.56 -23.05
CA GLY A 191 -0.55 -11.42 -23.93
C GLY A 191 -1.25 -10.22 -23.30
N ALA A 192 -1.55 -10.25 -21.99
CA ALA A 192 -2.18 -9.13 -21.30
C ALA A 192 -1.16 -8.00 -21.11
N THR A 193 -1.58 -6.76 -21.35
CA THR A 193 -0.73 -5.58 -21.28
C THR A 193 -1.14 -4.61 -20.16
N GLU A 194 -0.16 -3.93 -19.58
CA GLU A 194 -0.35 -2.85 -18.61
C GLU A 194 0.84 -1.89 -18.61
N GLY A 195 0.64 -0.66 -18.14
CA GLY A 195 1.74 0.30 -17.96
C GLY A 195 2.59 0.06 -16.69
N PHE A 196 2.27 -0.96 -15.90
CA PHE A 196 2.96 -1.28 -14.64
C PHE A 196 2.70 -2.73 -14.21
N LEU A 197 3.57 -3.26 -13.34
CA LEU A 197 3.24 -4.42 -12.51
C LEU A 197 2.53 -3.92 -11.26
N PHE A 198 1.40 -4.52 -10.91
CA PHE A 198 0.64 -4.24 -9.70
C PHE A 198 0.64 -5.46 -8.79
N TYR A 199 0.76 -5.20 -7.49
CA TYR A 199 0.49 -6.18 -6.47
C TYR A 199 -0.22 -5.52 -5.27
N ARG A 200 -0.85 -6.29 -4.42
CA ARG A 200 -1.51 -5.83 -3.18
C ARG A 200 -1.38 -6.96 -2.17
N GLY A 201 -1.30 -6.61 -0.89
CA GLY A 201 -1.08 -7.62 0.14
C GLY A 201 -1.62 -7.24 1.50
N LEU A 202 -1.72 -8.26 2.36
CA LEU A 202 -2.08 -8.14 3.77
C LEU A 202 -0.91 -8.62 4.64
N GLY A 203 -0.73 -7.99 5.80
CA GLY A 203 0.35 -8.36 6.70
C GLY A 203 0.10 -8.01 8.16
N SER A 204 1.01 -8.45 9.00
CA SER A 204 1.07 -8.10 10.42
C SER A 204 2.52 -7.93 10.84
N PHE A 205 2.98 -6.69 10.75
CA PHE A 205 4.29 -6.23 11.16
C PHE A 205 4.18 -4.78 11.62
N THR A 206 5.26 -4.24 12.18
CA THR A 206 5.34 -2.81 12.51
C THR A 206 6.11 -2.09 11.41
N PRO A 207 5.53 -1.11 10.69
CA PRO A 207 6.25 -0.36 9.67
C PRO A 207 7.38 0.50 10.24
N GLY A 208 7.24 1.02 11.46
CA GLY A 208 8.32 1.65 12.23
C GLY A 208 8.10 3.11 12.64
N LEU A 209 6.97 3.74 12.29
CA LEU A 209 6.55 5.00 12.90
C LEU A 209 5.54 4.73 14.03
N THR A 210 5.91 4.99 15.28
CA THR A 210 4.98 4.92 16.40
C THR A 210 4.27 6.26 16.61
N THR A 211 2.94 6.19 16.66
CA THR A 211 2.06 7.34 16.83
C THR A 211 1.37 7.27 18.20
N ARG A 212 1.36 8.35 18.98
CA ARG A 212 0.59 8.44 20.23
C ARG A 212 -0.13 9.78 20.31
N VAL A 213 -1.30 9.82 20.92
CA VAL A 213 -2.03 11.06 21.16
C VAL A 213 -2.32 11.18 22.65
N SER A 214 -1.80 12.22 23.29
CA SER A 214 -2.06 12.49 24.71
C SER A 214 -3.47 13.06 24.93
N GLN A 215 -3.92 13.09 26.18
CA GLN A 215 -5.27 13.53 26.56
C GLN A 215 -5.57 15.00 26.20
N ASP A 216 -4.54 15.82 26.00
CA ASP A 216 -4.62 17.18 25.48
C ASP A 216 -4.64 17.24 23.95
N GLU A 217 -4.87 16.11 23.27
CA GLU A 217 -4.95 15.97 21.81
C GLU A 217 -3.64 16.22 21.06
N THR A 218 -2.50 16.25 21.76
CA THR A 218 -1.16 16.38 21.16
C THR A 218 -0.67 15.05 20.57
N LEU A 219 -0.41 15.04 19.26
CA LEU A 219 0.18 13.92 18.53
C LEU A 219 1.69 13.86 18.77
N SER A 220 2.22 12.69 19.12
CA SER A 220 3.64 12.37 19.19
C SER A 220 3.98 11.33 18.13
N LEU A 221 5.04 11.59 17.36
CA LEU A 221 5.55 10.71 16.32
C LEU A 221 6.98 10.30 16.67
N THR A 222 7.23 9.01 16.80
CA THR A 222 8.55 8.44 17.11
C THR A 222 9.01 7.54 15.98
N ASN A 223 10.22 7.81 15.46
CA ASN A 223 10.82 6.97 14.43
C ASN A 223 11.57 5.78 15.05
N ASP A 224 10.95 4.61 15.01
CA ASP A 224 11.51 3.34 15.46
C ASP A 224 12.10 2.49 14.32
N THR A 225 12.22 3.06 13.12
CA THR A 225 12.87 2.40 11.98
C THR A 225 14.40 2.35 12.13
N GLU A 226 15.04 1.60 11.25
CA GLU A 226 16.50 1.45 11.22
C GLU A 226 17.22 2.67 10.61
N GLY A 227 16.50 3.61 9.99
CA GLY A 227 17.03 4.79 9.29
C GLY A 227 16.25 6.08 9.56
N ALA A 228 16.63 7.17 8.88
CA ALA A 228 15.88 8.43 8.96
C ALA A 228 14.66 8.37 8.03
N ILE A 229 13.50 8.79 8.53
CA ILE A 229 12.30 9.01 7.70
C ILE A 229 12.51 10.34 6.98
N PRO A 230 12.55 10.41 5.64
CA PRO A 230 12.95 11.63 4.94
C PRO A 230 11.84 12.68 4.87
N TYR A 231 10.58 12.28 4.95
CA TYR A 231 9.44 13.19 4.83
C TYR A 231 8.21 12.67 5.58
N LEU A 232 7.48 13.58 6.22
CA LEU A 232 6.20 13.34 6.87
C LEU A 232 5.19 14.44 6.50
N LEU A 233 3.92 14.05 6.34
CA LEU A 233 2.77 14.92 6.19
C LEU A 233 1.73 14.50 7.23
N ILE A 234 1.36 15.41 8.12
CA ILE A 234 0.28 15.23 9.08
C ILE A 234 -0.96 15.87 8.47
N TYR A 235 -2.05 15.12 8.38
CA TYR A 235 -3.30 15.53 7.76
C TYR A 235 -4.47 15.13 8.65
N GLU A 236 -5.40 16.05 8.89
CA GLU A 236 -6.64 15.77 9.58
C GLU A 236 -7.82 16.33 8.83
N ARG A 237 -8.86 15.52 8.66
CA ARG A 237 -10.11 15.92 8.01
C ARG A 237 -11.31 15.68 8.90
N GLN A 238 -12.20 16.66 8.93
CA GLN A 238 -13.49 16.60 9.60
C GLN A 238 -14.59 16.11 8.65
N ALA A 239 -15.69 15.61 9.22
CA ALA A 239 -16.84 15.13 8.45
C ALA A 239 -17.50 16.23 7.58
N ASN A 240 -17.38 17.50 7.98
CA ASN A 240 -17.88 18.65 7.22
C ASN A 240 -16.98 19.04 6.03
N GLY A 241 -15.85 18.34 5.83
CA GLY A 241 -14.89 18.57 4.75
C GLY A 241 -13.84 19.65 5.01
N THR A 242 -13.87 20.32 6.16
CA THR A 242 -12.72 21.12 6.62
C THR A 242 -11.57 20.18 6.95
N HIS A 243 -10.36 20.57 6.59
CA HIS A 243 -9.16 19.80 6.87
C HIS A 243 -7.99 20.72 7.16
N TRP A 244 -7.04 20.18 7.91
CA TRP A 244 -5.79 20.85 8.22
C TRP A 244 -4.61 19.95 7.98
N TRP A 245 -3.46 20.55 7.66
CA TRP A 245 -2.25 19.79 7.47
C TRP A 245 -0.99 20.59 7.76
N THR A 246 0.08 19.85 8.01
CA THR A 246 1.45 20.37 8.14
C THR A 246 2.43 19.30 7.68
N GLU A 247 3.62 19.72 7.30
CA GLU A 247 4.67 18.82 6.77
C GLU A 247 5.96 18.98 7.58
N HIS A 248 6.72 17.89 7.69
CA HIS A 248 8.00 17.88 8.37
C HIS A 248 9.05 17.18 7.50
N LYS A 249 10.22 17.80 7.38
CA LYS A 249 11.32 17.29 6.57
C LYS A 249 12.29 16.54 7.47
N GLY A 250 12.34 15.22 7.32
CA GLY A 250 13.19 14.37 8.14
C GLY A 250 12.58 14.02 9.50
N LEU A 251 12.86 12.83 10.00
CA LEU A 251 12.74 12.46 11.40
C LEU A 251 13.85 11.44 11.65
N ALA A 252 14.85 11.81 12.46
CA ALA A 252 16.01 10.97 12.69
C ALA A 252 15.62 9.69 13.44
N LYS A 253 16.46 8.65 13.33
CA LYS A 253 16.25 7.39 14.05
C LYS A 253 16.17 7.65 15.55
N GLY A 254 15.11 7.15 16.20
CA GLY A 254 14.83 7.32 17.62
C GLY A 254 14.36 8.73 18.02
N GLU A 255 14.21 9.66 17.07
CA GLU A 255 13.69 10.99 17.36
C GLU A 255 12.18 10.95 17.58
N THR A 256 11.71 11.79 18.50
CA THR A 256 10.28 12.03 18.74
C THR A 256 9.96 13.51 18.51
N ILE A 257 9.01 13.77 17.61
CA ILE A 257 8.43 15.11 17.38
C ILE A 257 6.97 15.14 17.84
N ARG A 258 6.45 16.35 18.14
CA ARG A 258 5.09 16.55 18.65
C ARG A 258 4.36 17.63 17.87
N PHE A 259 3.06 17.42 17.67
CA PHE A 259 2.14 18.34 17.00
C PHE A 259 0.85 18.46 17.82
N SER A 260 0.60 19.65 18.35
CA SER A 260 -0.71 20.06 18.83
C SER A 260 -1.66 20.30 17.65
N GLU A 261 -2.96 20.43 17.91
CA GLU A 261 -3.93 20.81 16.87
C GLU A 261 -3.59 22.15 16.21
N ALA A 262 -3.00 23.09 16.97
CA ALA A 262 -2.62 24.41 16.46
C ALA A 262 -1.44 24.36 15.48
N ASP A 263 -0.64 23.28 15.50
CA ASP A 263 0.49 23.11 14.58
C ASP A 263 0.04 22.69 13.17
N LEU A 264 -1.19 22.17 13.02
CA LEU A 264 -1.82 21.92 11.71
C LEU A 264 -2.31 23.24 11.10
N SER A 265 -1.35 24.06 10.70
CA SER A 265 -1.54 25.48 10.36
C SER A 265 -2.18 25.74 8.99
N ARG A 266 -2.15 24.78 8.06
CA ARG A 266 -2.69 24.97 6.71
C ARG A 266 -4.11 24.43 6.65
N GLU A 267 -5.09 25.32 6.53
CA GLU A 267 -6.50 24.98 6.43
C GLU A 267 -6.98 24.91 4.98
N GLY A 268 -7.77 23.89 4.67
CA GLY A 268 -8.53 23.78 3.44
C GLY A 268 -9.98 23.34 3.69
N LYS A 269 -10.83 23.49 2.68
CA LYS A 269 -12.24 23.06 2.75
C LYS A 269 -12.71 22.44 1.44
N GLY A 270 -13.60 21.46 1.55
CA GLY A 270 -14.22 20.81 0.40
C GLY A 270 -13.49 19.54 0.00
N THR A 271 -13.64 19.13 -1.25
CA THR A 271 -13.18 17.81 -1.72
C THR A 271 -11.79 17.83 -2.33
N PHE A 272 -11.22 19.00 -2.63
CA PHE A 272 -9.90 19.13 -3.25
C PHE A 272 -9.13 20.31 -2.67
N ASP A 273 -7.83 20.11 -2.42
CA ASP A 273 -6.88 21.13 -1.96
C ASP A 273 -5.66 21.09 -2.89
N SER A 274 -5.51 22.14 -3.68
CA SER A 274 -4.44 22.25 -4.66
C SER A 274 -3.07 22.50 -4.03
N GLU A 275 -3.01 23.17 -2.87
CA GLU A 275 -1.75 23.40 -2.17
C GLU A 275 -1.22 22.10 -1.60
N LEU A 276 -2.09 21.34 -0.92
CA LEU A 276 -1.78 20.00 -0.42
C LEU A 276 -1.32 19.07 -1.55
N TYR A 277 -2.10 19.01 -2.65
CA TYR A 277 -1.78 18.20 -3.81
C TYR A 277 -0.39 18.53 -4.38
N LEU A 278 -0.10 19.83 -4.59
CA LEU A 278 1.18 20.27 -5.15
C LEU A 278 2.34 20.07 -4.17
N SER A 279 2.13 20.28 -2.87
CA SER A 279 3.19 20.08 -1.87
C SER A 279 3.54 18.60 -1.74
N LEU A 280 2.55 17.73 -1.56
CA LEU A 280 2.78 16.29 -1.41
C LEU A 280 3.44 15.70 -2.66
N SER A 281 2.92 16.02 -3.85
CA SER A 281 3.51 15.55 -5.12
C SER A 281 4.97 15.99 -5.26
N ARG A 282 5.28 17.25 -4.92
CA ARG A 282 6.66 17.78 -4.99
C ARG A 282 7.59 17.06 -4.02
N ASN A 283 7.19 16.87 -2.78
CA ASN A 283 8.03 16.22 -1.77
C ASN A 283 8.22 14.73 -2.06
N LEU A 284 7.23 14.04 -2.65
CA LEU A 284 7.37 12.67 -3.14
C LEU A 284 8.33 12.58 -4.34
N ALA A 285 8.24 13.52 -5.30
CA ALA A 285 9.20 13.61 -6.41
C ALA A 285 10.65 13.85 -5.92
N GLN A 286 10.83 14.58 -4.82
CA GLN A 286 12.16 14.76 -4.20
C GLN A 286 12.77 13.47 -3.65
N GLN A 287 11.98 12.38 -3.51
CA GLN A 287 12.47 11.06 -3.12
C GLN A 287 12.95 10.22 -4.32
N GLY A 288 12.94 10.78 -5.52
CA GLY A 288 13.45 10.14 -6.74
C GLY A 288 12.39 9.78 -7.76
N LEU A 289 11.09 9.87 -7.42
CA LEU A 289 10.01 9.64 -8.38
C LEU A 289 10.02 10.70 -9.49
N LEU A 290 9.59 10.29 -10.68
CA LEU A 290 9.23 11.21 -11.74
C LEU A 290 8.05 12.09 -11.28
N LYS A 291 7.93 13.25 -11.92
CA LYS A 291 6.84 14.18 -11.65
C LYS A 291 5.47 13.56 -11.98
N SER A 292 5.37 12.75 -13.04
CA SER A 292 4.15 12.03 -13.39
C SER A 292 3.82 10.94 -12.37
N GLU A 293 4.81 10.17 -11.92
CA GLU A 293 4.66 9.13 -10.88
C GLU A 293 4.18 9.70 -9.55
N SER A 294 4.82 10.76 -9.05
CA SER A 294 4.41 11.40 -7.79
C SER A 294 2.97 11.93 -7.84
N ARG A 295 2.53 12.45 -8.99
CA ARG A 295 1.15 12.89 -9.20
C ARG A 295 0.19 11.70 -9.29
N ALA A 296 0.53 10.68 -10.06
CA ALA A 296 -0.24 9.44 -10.19
C ALA A 296 -0.50 8.81 -8.82
N MET A 297 0.52 8.75 -7.96
CA MET A 297 0.42 8.28 -6.58
C MET A 297 -0.61 9.09 -5.77
N VAL A 298 -0.48 10.44 -5.75
CA VAL A 298 -1.40 11.31 -4.99
C VAL A 298 -2.83 11.27 -5.53
N GLU A 299 -3.01 11.22 -6.86
CA GLU A 299 -4.33 11.16 -7.50
C GLU A 299 -5.04 9.85 -7.20
N THR A 300 -4.30 8.74 -7.20
CA THR A 300 -4.80 7.41 -6.84
C THR A 300 -5.37 7.40 -5.42
N TRP A 301 -4.70 8.09 -4.50
CA TRP A 301 -5.08 8.16 -3.09
C TRP A 301 -6.26 9.07 -2.79
N TRP A 302 -6.52 10.07 -3.64
CA TRP A 302 -7.33 11.23 -3.26
C TRP A 302 -8.68 10.89 -2.62
N LYS A 303 -9.45 10.00 -3.25
CA LYS A 303 -10.79 9.63 -2.80
C LYS A 303 -10.76 8.92 -1.45
N SER A 304 -9.92 7.90 -1.29
CA SER A 304 -9.88 7.07 -0.09
C SER A 304 -9.13 7.72 1.07
N TYR A 305 -8.03 8.41 0.77
CA TYR A 305 -7.09 8.86 1.79
C TYR A 305 -7.32 10.31 2.18
N PHE A 306 -7.75 11.18 1.27
CA PHE A 306 -7.92 12.61 1.54
C PHE A 306 -9.37 13.04 1.64
N ALA A 307 -10.33 12.31 1.06
CA ALA A 307 -11.75 12.67 1.21
C ALA A 307 -12.38 12.09 2.50
N ALA A 308 -11.76 11.08 3.12
CA ALA A 308 -12.27 10.45 4.33
C ALA A 308 -11.91 11.22 5.62
N PRO A 309 -12.82 11.33 6.61
CA PRO A 309 -12.52 11.94 7.90
C PRO A 309 -11.47 11.17 8.70
N GLY A 310 -10.81 11.85 9.62
CA GLY A 310 -9.82 11.28 10.56
C GLY A 310 -8.46 11.96 10.49
N LEU A 311 -7.65 11.70 11.53
CA LEU A 311 -6.25 12.07 11.63
C LEU A 311 -5.38 10.98 10.99
N ARG A 312 -4.45 11.39 10.14
CA ARG A 312 -3.49 10.49 9.51
C ARG A 312 -2.13 11.14 9.32
N VAL A 313 -1.10 10.30 9.31
CA VAL A 313 0.26 10.69 8.96
C VAL A 313 0.71 9.89 7.75
N PHE A 314 1.12 10.59 6.69
CA PHE A 314 1.81 10.01 5.56
C PHE A 314 3.30 10.19 5.76
N TRP A 315 4.09 9.15 5.60
CA TRP A 315 5.54 9.23 5.80
C TRP A 315 6.26 8.28 4.87
N VAL A 316 7.40 8.71 4.34
CA VAL A 316 8.20 7.88 3.42
C VAL A 316 9.01 6.88 4.25
N LEU A 317 8.93 5.59 3.91
CA LEU A 317 9.73 4.57 4.58
C LEU A 317 11.22 4.76 4.22
N PRO A 318 12.15 4.58 5.18
CA PRO A 318 13.57 4.49 4.85
C PRO A 318 13.85 3.28 3.97
N ASP A 319 14.80 3.39 3.04
CA ASP A 319 15.15 2.33 2.08
C ASP A 319 15.44 0.98 2.75
N ALA A 320 16.24 0.98 3.82
CA ALA A 320 16.57 -0.25 4.56
C ALA A 320 15.32 -0.94 5.14
N ARG A 321 14.29 -0.17 5.52
CA ARG A 321 13.02 -0.71 6.01
C ARG A 321 12.18 -1.26 4.86
N THR A 322 12.16 -0.55 3.73
CA THR A 322 11.51 -1.00 2.50
C THR A 322 12.09 -2.34 2.03
N GLU A 323 13.41 -2.46 1.93
CA GLU A 323 14.09 -3.71 1.52
C GLU A 323 13.85 -4.86 2.51
N ALA A 324 13.79 -4.57 3.81
CA ALA A 324 13.51 -5.60 4.82
C ALA A 324 12.07 -6.14 4.75
N ILE A 325 11.10 -5.32 4.34
CA ILE A 325 9.69 -5.74 4.22
C ILE A 325 9.42 -6.33 2.83
N LEU A 326 9.92 -5.69 1.77
CA LEU A 326 9.69 -6.05 0.38
C LEU A 326 11.02 -6.28 -0.36
N PRO A 327 11.77 -7.36 -0.09
CA PRO A 327 12.97 -7.67 -0.86
C PRO A 327 12.65 -7.73 -2.36
N LEU A 328 13.43 -7.02 -3.18
CA LEU A 328 13.23 -6.95 -4.63
C LEU A 328 14.43 -7.55 -5.38
N GLU A 329 14.17 -8.51 -6.25
CA GLU A 329 15.16 -9.09 -7.16
C GLU A 329 14.70 -8.91 -8.61
N VAL A 330 15.57 -8.37 -9.47
CA VAL A 330 15.24 -8.10 -10.88
C VAL A 330 16.38 -8.51 -11.80
N SER A 331 16.04 -9.16 -12.92
CA SER A 331 16.98 -9.59 -13.95
C SER A 331 16.44 -9.28 -15.37
N PRO A 332 17.20 -8.62 -16.25
CA PRO A 332 18.52 -8.03 -16.02
C PRO A 332 18.49 -6.97 -14.92
N ALA A 333 19.60 -6.74 -14.21
CA ALA A 333 19.63 -5.74 -13.15
C ALA A 333 19.44 -4.33 -13.75
N PRO A 334 18.58 -3.48 -13.16
CA PRO A 334 18.39 -2.10 -13.61
C PRO A 334 19.65 -1.27 -13.34
N GLU A 335 19.86 -0.21 -14.14
CA GLU A 335 20.90 0.78 -13.87
C GLU A 335 20.59 1.57 -12.60
N LYS A 336 19.30 1.89 -12.41
CA LYS A 336 18.80 2.58 -11.23
C LYS A 336 17.51 1.95 -10.73
N THR A 337 17.40 1.81 -9.43
CA THR A 337 16.16 1.42 -8.75
C THR A 337 15.73 2.57 -7.83
N VAL A 338 14.49 3.04 -7.99
CA VAL A 338 13.85 4.04 -7.12
C VAL A 338 12.66 3.38 -6.46
N ARG A 339 12.59 3.38 -5.12
CA ARG A 339 11.48 2.79 -4.37
C ARG A 339 10.96 3.77 -3.34
N VAL A 340 9.75 4.27 -3.53
CA VAL A 340 9.10 5.23 -2.63
C VAL A 340 7.85 4.60 -2.04
N LEU A 341 8.03 3.91 -0.92
CA LEU A 341 6.94 3.33 -0.15
C LEU A 341 6.52 4.31 0.94
N VAL A 342 5.22 4.51 1.09
CA VAL A 342 4.65 5.47 2.05
C VAL A 342 3.83 4.74 3.10
N GLY A 343 4.12 5.00 4.37
CA GLY A 343 3.25 4.62 5.46
C GLY A 343 2.09 5.60 5.55
N ARG A 344 0.85 5.10 5.56
CA ARG A 344 -0.38 5.81 5.92
C ARG A 344 -0.79 5.33 7.30
N SER A 345 -0.44 6.09 8.33
CA SER A 345 -0.83 5.79 9.71
C SER A 345 -2.12 6.53 10.06
N GLU A 346 -3.24 5.81 10.16
CA GLU A 346 -4.52 6.32 10.66
C GLU A 346 -4.52 6.25 12.18
N ILE A 347 -4.94 7.34 12.84
CA ILE A 347 -4.72 7.54 14.27
C ILE A 347 -6.04 7.92 14.92
N ILE A 348 -6.44 7.17 15.95
CA ILE A 348 -7.64 7.47 16.73
C ILE A 348 -7.27 8.42 17.86
N ARG A 349 -7.98 9.55 17.93
CA ARG A 349 -7.82 10.55 18.98
C ARG A 349 -8.52 10.14 20.29
N PRO A 350 -8.04 10.55 21.48
CA PRO A 350 -8.69 10.28 22.76
C PRO A 350 -10.16 10.72 22.80
N ARG A 351 -10.49 11.92 22.29
CA ARG A 351 -11.90 12.37 22.20
C ARG A 351 -12.77 11.46 21.33
N GLN A 352 -12.20 10.88 20.28
CA GLN A 352 -12.89 9.96 19.40
C GLN A 352 -13.13 8.60 20.07
N GLU A 353 -12.12 8.10 20.81
CA GLU A 353 -12.25 6.90 21.65
C GLU A 353 -13.32 7.07 22.72
N ALA A 354 -13.34 8.21 23.41
CA ALA A 354 -14.35 8.53 24.43
C ALA A 354 -15.77 8.58 23.84
N LEU A 355 -15.93 9.21 22.67
CA LEU A 355 -17.21 9.26 21.96
C LEU A 355 -17.71 7.85 21.60
N TRP A 356 -16.86 7.03 20.98
CA TRP A 356 -17.23 5.67 20.59
C TRP A 356 -17.50 4.76 21.77
N LEU A 357 -16.72 4.88 22.85
CA LEU A 357 -16.95 4.16 24.09
C LEU A 357 -18.30 4.54 24.72
N SER A 358 -18.66 5.82 24.69
CA SER A 358 -19.97 6.29 25.15
C SER A 358 -21.09 5.70 24.29
N GLN A 359 -20.98 5.79 22.97
CA GLN A 359 -22.00 5.28 22.03
C GLN A 359 -22.17 3.75 22.14
N ALA A 360 -21.07 3.00 22.25
CA ALA A 360 -21.10 1.54 22.39
C ALA A 360 -21.77 1.07 23.69
N ASN A 361 -21.70 1.86 24.75
CA ASN A 361 -22.31 1.58 26.06
C ASN A 361 -23.69 2.23 26.24
N SER A 362 -24.15 3.02 25.27
CA SER A 362 -25.38 3.80 25.40
C SER A 362 -26.63 2.91 25.42
N LYS A 363 -27.62 3.36 26.20
CA LYS A 363 -28.98 2.81 26.17
C LYS A 363 -29.88 3.53 25.17
N ASP A 364 -29.43 4.65 24.62
CA ASP A 364 -30.12 5.34 23.55
C ASP A 364 -29.93 4.57 22.23
N ASP A 365 -31.05 4.20 21.59
CA ASP A 365 -31.02 3.40 20.38
C ASP A 365 -30.34 4.13 19.21
N ASN A 366 -30.41 5.46 19.13
CA ASN A 366 -29.77 6.20 18.04
C ASN A 366 -28.24 6.17 18.18
N GLU A 367 -27.73 6.40 19.39
CA GLU A 367 -26.29 6.33 19.65
C GLU A 367 -25.73 4.93 19.42
N LYS A 368 -26.44 3.90 19.91
CA LYS A 368 -26.07 2.51 19.71
C LYS A 368 -26.10 2.12 18.22
N ASN A 369 -27.12 2.58 17.49
CA ASN A 369 -27.23 2.34 16.05
C ASN A 369 -26.11 3.06 15.28
N ALA A 370 -25.74 4.28 15.67
CA ALA A 370 -24.61 4.99 15.07
C ALA A 370 -23.30 4.21 15.21
N TRP A 371 -23.02 3.67 16.41
CA TRP A 371 -21.86 2.81 16.65
C TRP A 371 -21.89 1.52 15.82
N ASN A 372 -23.02 0.82 15.81
CA ASN A 372 -23.17 -0.40 15.01
C ASN A 372 -22.97 -0.12 13.52
N MET A 373 -23.54 0.98 13.00
CA MET A 373 -23.37 1.37 11.61
C MET A 373 -21.92 1.73 11.28
N LEU A 374 -21.22 2.43 12.17
CA LEU A 374 -19.81 2.74 12.00
C LEU A 374 -18.96 1.47 11.90
N THR A 375 -19.08 0.57 12.88
CA THR A 375 -18.29 -0.67 12.93
C THR A 375 -18.60 -1.62 11.77
N LEU A 376 -19.85 -1.60 11.29
CA LEU A 376 -20.27 -2.42 10.14
C LEU A 376 -19.87 -1.83 8.80
N SER A 377 -19.92 -0.51 8.60
CA SER A 377 -19.81 0.11 7.27
C SER A 377 -18.50 0.85 7.02
N ASP A 378 -17.79 1.33 8.04
CA ASP A 378 -16.54 2.05 7.84
C ASP A 378 -15.40 1.10 7.42
N ARG A 379 -14.48 1.60 6.59
CA ARG A 379 -13.29 0.87 6.12
C ARG A 379 -12.43 0.30 7.25
N PHE A 380 -12.42 0.92 8.43
CA PHE A 380 -11.69 0.48 9.62
C PHE A 380 -12.61 0.12 10.79
N GLY A 381 -13.90 -0.14 10.52
CA GLY A 381 -14.88 -0.43 11.56
C GLY A 381 -14.51 -1.61 12.48
N ALA A 382 -13.81 -2.62 11.95
CA ALA A 382 -13.29 -3.74 12.73
C ALA A 382 -12.18 -3.31 13.71
N ALA A 383 -11.27 -2.43 13.27
CA ALA A 383 -10.22 -1.86 14.12
C ALA A 383 -10.82 -1.00 15.25
N TYR A 384 -11.83 -0.18 14.94
CA TYR A 384 -12.53 0.62 15.94
C TYR A 384 -13.23 -0.26 16.99
N LEU A 385 -13.87 -1.34 16.55
CA LEU A 385 -14.50 -2.32 17.44
C LEU A 385 -13.48 -2.95 18.39
N GLU A 386 -12.33 -3.41 17.87
CA GLU A 386 -11.23 -3.93 18.69
C GLU A 386 -10.79 -2.91 19.74
N ARG A 387 -10.59 -1.65 19.33
CA ARG A 387 -10.15 -0.59 20.24
C ARG A 387 -11.14 -0.35 21.38
N VAL A 388 -12.43 -0.20 21.06
CA VAL A 388 -13.46 0.05 22.09
C VAL A 388 -13.60 -1.14 23.04
N GLN A 389 -13.49 -2.38 22.54
CA GLN A 389 -13.48 -3.57 23.38
C GLN A 389 -12.29 -3.58 24.34
N ALA A 390 -11.10 -3.19 23.89
CA ALA A 390 -9.91 -3.09 24.73
C ALA A 390 -10.10 -2.04 25.85
N LEU A 391 -10.66 -0.87 25.52
CA LEU A 391 -10.95 0.19 26.51
C LEU A 391 -11.99 -0.25 27.55
N GLN A 392 -13.03 -0.97 27.14
CA GLN A 392 -14.03 -1.53 28.06
C GLN A 392 -13.43 -2.56 29.03
N GLN A 393 -12.41 -3.31 28.62
CA GLN A 393 -11.70 -4.25 29.48
C GLN A 393 -10.80 -3.52 30.48
N GLN A 394 -10.11 -2.48 30.05
CA GLN A 394 -9.28 -1.65 30.93
C GLN A 394 -10.09 -0.97 32.03
N ALA A 395 -11.33 -0.54 31.74
CA ALA A 395 -12.20 0.11 32.72
C ALA A 395 -12.79 -0.84 33.79
N LYS A 396 -12.67 -2.17 33.60
CA LYS A 396 -13.15 -3.18 34.57
C LYS A 396 -12.10 -3.54 35.63
N HIS A 397 -10.87 -3.12 35.42
CA HIS A 397 -9.72 -3.31 36.30
C HIS A 397 -9.30 -1.98 36.90
#